data_AF-A0A134AEI7-F1
#
_entry.id   AF-A0A134AEI7-F1
#
_cell.length_a   1.000
_cell.length_b   1.000
_cell.length_c   1.000
_cell.angle_alpha   90.00
_cell.angle_beta   90.00
_cell.angle_gamma   90.00
#
_symmetry.space_group_name_H-M   'P 1'
#
loop_
_entity.id
_entity.type
_entity.pdbx_description
1 polymer ?
#
loop_
_entity_poly.entity_id
_entity_poly.type
_entity_poly.pdbx_seq_one_letter_code
_entity_poly.pdbx_strand_id
1 'polypeptide(L)'
;MKKGKEYNRYIDDCGYIAKGQRVVIHFDGYEYEIGRDKNFGSLYANVILEDDKEIYPGTLELLKVHKGITYNKVHNGKRVIGFDCNFSSDYVPYREENHARSKYKDMAYVKQEVKKLIRKLKRAGIR
;
A
#
# COMPACT_ATOMS: atom_id res chain seq x y z
N MET A 1 5.42 21.95 16.36
CA MET A 1 5.38 20.48 16.49
C MET A 1 4.81 19.82 15.22
N LYS A 2 5.63 19.39 14.26
CA LYS A 2 5.15 18.66 13.06
C LYS A 2 4.89 17.18 13.31
N LYS A 3 5.64 16.55 14.24
CA LYS A 3 5.43 15.14 14.65
C LYS A 3 4.02 14.89 15.20
N GLY A 4 3.46 15.83 15.98
CA GLY A 4 2.11 15.70 16.52
C GLY A 4 1.03 15.63 15.44
N LYS A 5 1.15 16.41 14.35
CA LYS A 5 0.15 16.41 13.28
C LYS A 5 0.11 15.08 12.52
N GLU A 6 1.26 14.54 12.13
CA GLU A 6 1.31 13.28 11.40
C GLU A 6 0.91 12.09 12.28
N TYR A 7 1.27 12.12 13.57
CA TYR A 7 0.81 11.12 14.53
C TYR A 7 -0.70 11.17 14.76
N ASN A 8 -1.30 12.37 14.87
CA ASN A 8 -2.75 12.50 15.00
C ASN A 8 -3.48 11.93 13.78
N ARG A 9 -2.99 12.20 12.56
CA ARG A 9 -3.53 11.59 11.34
C ARG A 9 -3.46 10.06 11.39
N TYR A 10 -2.38 9.51 11.95
CA TYR A 10 -2.27 8.07 12.18
C TYR A 10 -3.31 7.55 13.19
N ILE A 11 -3.52 8.26 14.31
CA ILE A 11 -4.54 7.89 15.31
C ILE A 11 -5.95 7.93 14.71
N ASP A 12 -6.29 8.97 13.96
CA ASP A 12 -7.59 9.08 13.27
C ASP A 12 -7.80 7.89 12.32
N ASP A 13 -6.76 7.52 11.58
CA ASP A 13 -6.77 6.39 10.65
C ASP A 13 -6.91 5.02 11.35
N CYS A 14 -6.42 4.89 12.58
CA CYS A 14 -6.60 3.68 13.40
C CYS A 14 -8.07 3.43 13.76
N GLY A 15 -8.93 4.45 13.69
CA GLY A 15 -10.38 4.27 13.78
C GLY A 15 -10.98 3.43 12.66
N TYR A 16 -10.30 3.31 11.51
CA TYR A 16 -10.73 2.47 10.39
C TYR A 16 -10.02 1.11 10.36
N ILE A 17 -8.70 1.10 10.56
CA ILE A 17 -7.87 -0.10 10.54
C ILE A 17 -6.82 0.00 11.64
N ALA A 18 -6.96 -0.84 12.68
CA ALA A 18 -5.99 -0.91 13.76
C ALA A 18 -4.71 -1.65 13.33
N LYS A 19 -3.69 -1.62 14.20
CA LYS A 19 -2.39 -2.27 13.98
C LYS A 19 -2.56 -3.78 13.73
N GLY A 20 -1.96 -4.30 12.66
CA GLY A 20 -2.05 -5.71 12.27
C GLY A 20 -3.37 -6.11 11.59
N GLN A 21 -4.33 -5.20 11.48
CA GLN A 21 -5.58 -5.45 10.77
C GLN A 21 -5.45 -5.14 9.28
N ARG A 22 -6.39 -5.70 8.51
CA ARG A 22 -6.55 -5.49 7.08
C ARG A 22 -8.02 -5.54 6.71
N VAL A 23 -8.34 -4.89 5.60
CA VAL A 23 -9.67 -4.91 4.99
C VAL A 23 -9.53 -5.30 3.53
N VAL A 24 -10.44 -6.12 3.04
CA VAL A 24 -10.53 -6.54 1.64
C VAL A 24 -11.61 -5.71 0.96
N ILE A 25 -11.31 -5.19 -0.22
CA ILE A 25 -12.16 -4.27 -0.98
C ILE A 25 -12.13 -4.68 -2.45
N HIS A 26 -13.25 -4.46 -3.15
CA HIS A 26 -13.35 -4.67 -4.59
C HIS A 26 -13.36 -3.35 -5.35
N PHE A 27 -12.63 -3.27 -6.47
CA PHE A 27 -12.66 -2.11 -7.36
C PHE A 27 -12.30 -2.49 -8.80
N ASP A 28 -13.16 -2.11 -9.75
CA ASP A 28 -12.95 -2.30 -11.19
C ASP A 28 -12.64 -3.75 -11.61
N GLY A 29 -13.27 -4.72 -10.93
CA GLY A 29 -13.07 -6.16 -11.16
C GLY A 29 -11.91 -6.78 -10.38
N TYR A 30 -11.14 -5.99 -9.62
CA TYR A 30 -10.03 -6.50 -8.81
C TYR A 30 -10.43 -6.58 -7.34
N GLU A 31 -9.91 -7.60 -6.66
CA GLU A 31 -9.82 -7.65 -5.21
C GLU A 31 -8.50 -7.03 -4.76
N TYR A 32 -8.54 -6.18 -3.75
CA TYR A 32 -7.34 -5.66 -3.11
C TYR A 32 -7.54 -5.54 -1.61
N GLU A 33 -6.45 -5.67 -0.85
CA GLU A 33 -6.44 -5.42 0.58
C GLU A 33 -5.67 -4.13 0.89
N ILE A 34 -6.13 -3.43 1.93
CA ILE A 34 -5.33 -2.43 2.63
C ILE A 34 -5.12 -2.95 4.04
N GLY A 35 -3.86 -2.99 4.48
CA GLY A 35 -3.52 -3.42 5.82
C GLY A 35 -2.59 -2.46 6.53
N ARG A 36 -2.50 -2.64 7.84
CA ARG A 36 -1.57 -1.90 8.69
C ARG A 36 -0.53 -2.84 9.25
N ASP A 37 0.74 -2.53 9.01
CA ASP A 37 1.84 -3.35 9.49
C ASP A 37 1.85 -3.44 11.02
N LYS A 38 2.01 -4.67 11.53
CA LYS A 38 1.93 -4.97 12.97
C LYS A 38 3.16 -4.51 13.76
N ASN A 39 4.25 -4.13 13.12
CA ASN A 39 5.47 -3.71 13.81
C ASN A 39 5.57 -2.18 13.72
N PHE A 40 5.51 -1.65 12.51
CA PHE A 40 5.81 -0.26 12.14
C PHE A 40 4.57 0.64 12.08
N GLY A 41 3.37 0.07 11.97
CA GLY A 41 2.11 0.83 11.94
C GLY A 41 1.87 1.60 10.64
N SER A 42 2.76 1.48 9.65
CA SER A 42 2.57 1.99 8.30
C SER A 42 1.46 1.21 7.60
N LEU A 43 0.78 1.86 6.65
CA LEU A 43 -0.17 1.20 5.77
C LEU A 43 0.56 0.54 4.60
N TYR A 44 -0.06 -0.51 4.06
CA TYR A 44 0.31 -1.13 2.79
C TYR A 44 -0.97 -1.46 2.02
N ALA A 45 -0.82 -1.69 0.71
CA ALA A 45 -1.90 -2.19 -0.12
C ALA A 45 -1.40 -3.27 -1.07
N ASN A 46 -2.19 -4.33 -1.24
CA ASN A 46 -1.93 -5.44 -2.12
C ASN A 46 -3.12 -5.66 -3.06
N VAL A 47 -2.87 -5.80 -4.35
CA VAL A 47 -3.85 -6.21 -5.36
C VAL A 47 -3.66 -7.71 -5.61
N ILE A 48 -4.77 -8.44 -5.59
CA ILE A 48 -4.81 -9.88 -5.82
C ILE A 48 -5.23 -10.07 -7.28
N LEU A 49 -4.37 -10.74 -8.05
CA LEU A 49 -4.60 -10.99 -9.47
C LEU A 49 -5.43 -12.27 -9.68
N GLU A 50 -6.00 -12.43 -10.87
CA GLU A 50 -6.84 -13.58 -11.22
C GLU A 50 -6.02 -14.88 -11.27
N ASP A 51 -4.75 -14.80 -11.70
CA ASP A 51 -3.82 -15.91 -11.86
C ASP A 51 -2.45 -15.66 -11.18
N ASP A 52 -1.54 -16.61 -11.26
CA ASP A 52 -0.18 -16.50 -10.72
C ASP A 52 0.85 -15.93 -11.72
N LYS A 53 0.41 -15.37 -12.85
CA LYS A 53 1.29 -14.98 -13.95
C LYS A 53 2.39 -14.05 -13.48
N GLU A 54 3.61 -14.36 -13.92
CA GLU A 54 4.78 -13.55 -13.58
C GLU A 54 4.68 -12.18 -14.24
N ILE A 55 4.98 -11.14 -13.44
CA ILE A 55 5.10 -9.76 -13.93
C ILE A 55 6.58 -9.41 -13.95
N TYR A 56 7.13 -9.28 -15.16
CA TYR A 56 8.53 -8.96 -15.35
C TYR A 56 8.92 -7.59 -14.75
N PRO A 57 10.16 -7.41 -14.29
CA PRO A 57 10.64 -6.17 -13.67
C PRO A 57 10.33 -4.90 -14.48
N GLY A 58 10.54 -4.92 -15.79
CA GLY A 58 10.24 -3.77 -16.66
C GLY A 58 8.76 -3.38 -16.66
N THR A 59 7.84 -4.33 -16.46
CA THR A 59 6.42 -4.03 -16.30
C THR A 59 6.14 -3.42 -14.92
N LEU A 60 6.77 -3.95 -13.86
CA LEU A 60 6.63 -3.41 -12.49
C LEU A 60 7.08 -1.94 -12.40
N GLU A 61 8.14 -1.56 -13.11
CA GLU A 61 8.64 -0.18 -13.17
C GLU A 61 7.63 0.80 -13.81
N LEU A 62 6.79 0.31 -14.74
CA LEU A 62 5.72 1.09 -15.37
C LEU A 62 4.49 1.23 -14.45
N LEU A 63 4.29 0.29 -13.53
CA LEU A 63 3.25 0.31 -12.50
C LEU A 63 3.55 1.30 -11.36
N LYS A 64 4.07 2.50 -11.69
CA LYS A 64 4.43 3.55 -10.72
C LYS A 64 3.28 3.88 -9.78
N VAL A 65 3.39 3.44 -8.54
CA VAL A 65 2.61 3.90 -7.39
C VAL A 65 3.56 4.63 -6.44
N HIS A 66 3.11 4.93 -5.24
CA HIS A 66 3.97 5.30 -4.13
C HIS A 66 5.27 4.50 -4.19
N LYS A 67 6.42 5.18 -4.33
CA LYS A 67 7.80 4.66 -4.27
C LYS A 67 8.15 3.33 -4.98
N GLY A 68 7.24 2.73 -5.74
CA GLY A 68 7.39 1.45 -6.43
C GLY A 68 6.59 0.31 -5.80
N ILE A 69 6.55 -0.81 -6.53
CA ILE A 69 6.03 -2.08 -6.03
C ILE A 69 7.06 -2.67 -5.07
N THR A 70 6.65 -2.90 -3.82
CA THR A 70 7.51 -3.51 -2.78
C THR A 70 7.09 -4.94 -2.45
N TYR A 71 5.97 -5.40 -3.02
CA TYR A 71 5.46 -6.75 -2.86
C TYR A 71 5.12 -7.37 -4.20
N ASN A 72 5.62 -8.58 -4.46
CA ASN A 72 5.28 -9.39 -5.64
C ASN A 72 5.53 -10.87 -5.30
N LYS A 73 4.48 -11.59 -4.90
CA LYS A 73 4.56 -13.01 -4.49
C LYS A 73 3.32 -13.79 -4.91
N VAL A 74 3.42 -15.11 -4.98
CA VAL A 74 2.26 -16.00 -5.19
C VAL A 74 1.70 -16.43 -3.83
N HIS A 75 0.38 -16.33 -3.69
CA HIS A 75 -0.39 -16.86 -2.56
C HIS A 75 -1.62 -17.59 -3.08
N ASN A 76 -1.81 -18.84 -2.66
CA ASN A 76 -2.98 -19.65 -3.03
C ASN A 76 -3.24 -19.69 -4.55
N GLY A 77 -2.18 -19.83 -5.36
CA GLY A 77 -2.27 -19.88 -6.83
C GLY A 77 -2.58 -18.54 -7.50
N LYS A 78 -2.52 -17.42 -6.75
CA LYS A 78 -2.72 -16.07 -7.27
C LYS A 78 -1.51 -15.20 -7.01
N ARG A 79 -1.15 -14.38 -7.99
CA ARG A 79 -0.11 -13.36 -7.87
C ARG A 79 -0.69 -12.22 -7.04
N VAL A 80 0.08 -11.76 -6.07
CA VAL A 80 -0.24 -10.63 -5.21
C VAL A 80 0.86 -9.61 -5.37
N ILE A 81 0.50 -8.41 -5.82
CA ILE A 81 1.43 -7.29 -5.95
C ILE A 81 1.00 -6.10 -5.12
N GLY A 82 1.94 -5.33 -4.60
CA GLY A 82 1.60 -4.27 -3.67
C GLY A 82 2.73 -3.33 -3.35
N PHE A 83 2.42 -2.37 -2.50
CA PHE A 83 3.34 -1.36 -2.01
C PHE A 83 3.08 -1.08 -0.54
N ASP A 84 4.12 -0.71 0.18
CA ASP A 84 4.04 -0.20 1.55
C ASP A 84 4.31 1.30 1.59
N CYS A 85 3.84 1.94 2.66
CA CYS A 85 4.13 3.34 2.98
C CYS A 85 5.22 3.41 4.07
N ASN A 86 6.35 2.73 3.84
CA ASN A 86 7.48 2.64 4.76
C ASN A 86 8.80 3.16 4.16
N PHE A 87 8.72 4.17 3.28
CA PHE A 87 9.89 4.75 2.66
C PHE A 87 10.56 5.81 3.55
N SER A 88 11.81 6.18 3.26
CA SER A 88 12.54 7.21 4.03
C SER A 88 11.83 8.57 4.09
N SER A 89 11.02 8.90 3.08
CA SER A 89 10.22 10.13 3.06
C SER A 89 8.88 10.05 3.80
N ASP A 90 8.53 8.87 4.31
CA ASP A 90 7.24 8.65 4.96
C ASP A 90 7.37 8.81 6.46
N TYR A 91 6.25 9.21 7.08
CA TYR A 91 6.13 9.17 8.52
C TYR A 91 5.60 7.80 8.93
N VAL A 92 6.39 7.07 9.70
CA VAL A 92 6.12 5.70 10.14
C VAL A 92 5.92 5.71 11.66
N PRO A 93 4.69 5.44 12.16
CA PRO A 93 4.31 5.74 13.55
C PRO A 93 5.23 5.17 14.63
N TYR A 94 5.72 3.94 14.44
CA TYR A 94 6.57 3.25 15.41
C TYR A 94 8.05 3.16 15.01
N ARG A 95 8.48 3.93 14.00
CA ARG A 95 9.91 4.03 13.65
C ARG A 95 10.55 5.14 14.50
N GLU A 96 11.67 4.84 15.14
CA GLU A 96 12.42 5.80 15.97
C GLU A 96 12.85 7.03 15.15
N GLU A 97 13.33 6.77 13.93
CA GLU A 97 13.84 7.80 13.03
C GLU A 97 12.76 8.21 12.01
N ASN A 98 12.01 9.26 12.37
CA ASN A 98 11.17 10.00 11.44
C ASN A 98 11.79 11.36 11.14
N HIS A 99 12.05 11.65 9.85
CA HIS A 99 12.58 12.94 9.44
C HIS A 99 11.56 14.05 9.65
N ALA A 100 12.02 15.28 9.89
CA ALA A 100 11.14 16.44 10.13
C ALA A 100 10.17 16.76 8.96
N ARG A 101 10.47 16.25 7.75
CA ARG A 101 9.67 16.41 6.53
C ARG A 101 8.86 15.16 6.16
N SER A 102 9.00 14.08 6.92
CA SER A 102 8.23 12.85 6.72
C SER A 102 6.73 13.13 6.82
N LYS A 103 5.94 12.52 5.94
CA LYS A 103 4.47 12.66 5.94
C LYS A 103 3.81 11.30 6.06
N TYR A 104 2.79 11.22 6.91
CA TYR A 104 2.00 10.01 7.07
C TYR A 104 1.13 9.83 5.82
N LYS A 105 1.10 8.61 5.32
CA LYS A 105 0.28 8.19 4.19
C LYS A 105 -0.97 7.56 4.76
N ASP A 106 -2.06 8.31 4.72
CA ASP A 106 -3.33 7.89 5.30
C ASP A 106 -4.11 6.94 4.39
N MET A 107 -5.21 6.42 4.91
CA MET A 107 -6.12 5.54 4.18
C MET A 107 -6.61 6.15 2.86
N ALA A 108 -6.86 7.47 2.82
CA ALA A 108 -7.32 8.15 1.61
C ALA A 108 -6.23 8.15 0.52
N TYR A 109 -4.99 8.45 0.90
CA TYR A 109 -3.83 8.36 0.01
C TYR A 109 -3.61 6.94 -0.51
N VAL A 110 -3.61 5.94 0.38
CA VAL A 110 -3.39 4.53 0.02
C VAL A 110 -4.50 4.03 -0.91
N LYS A 111 -5.77 4.38 -0.65
CA LYS A 111 -6.90 4.10 -1.55
C LYS A 111 -6.72 4.74 -2.93
N GLN A 112 -6.17 5.95 -3.02
CA GLN A 112 -5.87 6.55 -4.33
C GLN A 112 -4.75 5.81 -5.06
N GLU A 113 -3.67 5.47 -4.38
CA GLU A 113 -2.52 4.79 -4.98
C GLU A 113 -2.87 3.37 -5.46
N VAL A 114 -3.63 2.59 -4.69
CA VAL A 114 -4.09 1.26 -5.13
C VAL A 114 -5.07 1.35 -6.31
N LYS A 115 -5.95 2.36 -6.35
CA LYS A 115 -6.79 2.61 -7.53
C LYS A 115 -5.96 3.00 -8.76
N LYS A 116 -4.84 3.72 -8.59
CA LYS A 116 -3.91 3.99 -9.69
C LYS A 116 -3.24 2.70 -10.17
N LEU A 117 -2.83 1.82 -9.26
CA LEU A 117 -2.26 0.50 -9.59
C LEU A 117 -3.23 -0.31 -10.43
N ILE A 118 -4.46 -0.50 -9.94
CA ILE A 118 -5.51 -1.28 -10.61
C ILE A 118 -5.77 -0.75 -12.03
N ARG A 119 -5.90 0.56 -12.19
CA ARG A 119 -6.10 1.16 -13.53
C ARG A 119 -4.92 0.89 -14.49
N LYS A 120 -3.70 0.82 -13.97
CA LYS A 120 -2.51 0.52 -14.79
C LYS A 120 -2.45 -0.96 -15.16
N LEU A 121 -2.74 -1.86 -14.22
CA LEU A 121 -2.87 -3.30 -14.47
C LEU A 121 -3.89 -3.56 -15.57
N LYS A 122 -5.08 -2.97 -15.44
CA LYS A 122 -6.13 -3.07 -16.45
C LYS A 122 -5.69 -2.57 -17.83
N ARG A 123 -4.98 -1.44 -17.90
CA ARG A 123 -4.42 -0.91 -19.17
C ARG A 123 -3.36 -1.83 -19.78
N ALA A 124 -2.63 -2.56 -18.95
CA ALA A 124 -1.63 -3.53 -19.37
C ALA A 124 -2.24 -4.91 -19.71
N GLY A 125 -3.56 -5.10 -19.56
CA GLY A 125 -4.22 -6.38 -19.78
C GLY A 125 -3.87 -7.44 -18.72
N ILE A 126 -3.41 -7.03 -17.54
CA ILE A 126 -3.10 -7.91 -16.41
C ILE A 126 -4.30 -7.90 -15.48
N ARG A 127 -4.89 -9.05 -15.18
CA ARG A 127 -6.04 -9.18 -14.27
C ARG A 127 -5.69 -9.96 -13.03
#